data_AF-A0A6C0CC82-F1
#
_entry.id   AF-A0A6C0CC82-F1
#
_cell.length_a   1.000
_cell.length_b   1.000
_cell.length_c   1.000
_cell.angle_alpha   90.00
_cell.angle_beta   90.00
_cell.angle_gamma   90.00
#
_symmetry.space_group_name_H-M   'P 1'
#
loop_
_entity.id
_entity.type
_entity.pdbx_description
1 polymer ?
#
loop_
_entity_poly.entity_id
_entity_poly.type
_entity_poly.pdbx_seq_one_letter_code
_entity_poly.pdbx_strand_id
1 'polypeptide(L)'
;MNVTHLTFCCLFNQTINNSIPPFVSHLTFGDYFNKPINDCIPYSVTHLTFGHEFNQPIKGIPSSVKKIIINEIYEKYESEIDEKVLLHAEIKKI
;
A
#
# COMPACT_ATOMS: atom_id res chain seq x y z
N MET A 1 16.79 -1.94 17.72
CA MET A 1 16.87 -1.91 16.25
C MET A 1 15.46 -1.64 15.74
N ASN A 2 15.27 -0.63 14.88
CA ASN A 2 13.95 -0.31 14.33
C ASN A 2 13.85 -0.85 12.90
N VAL A 3 12.78 -1.59 12.60
CA VAL A 3 12.47 -2.01 11.24
C VAL A 3 11.92 -0.81 10.49
N THR A 4 12.63 -0.37 9.45
CA THR A 4 12.23 0.77 8.60
C THR A 4 11.70 0.33 7.25
N HIS A 5 12.08 -0.85 6.78
CA HIS A 5 11.65 -1.43 5.51
C HIS A 5 11.01 -2.78 5.80
N LEU A 6 9.78 -2.97 5.34
CA LEU A 6 9.03 -4.22 5.47
C LEU A 6 8.56 -4.67 4.09
N THR A 7 8.98 -5.86 3.70
CA THR A 7 8.56 -6.51 2.45
C THR A 7 7.89 -7.83 2.79
N PHE A 8 6.67 -8.01 2.32
CA PHE A 8 5.96 -9.28 2.42
C PHE A 8 6.38 -10.20 1.28
N CYS A 9 6.48 -11.51 1.56
CA CYS A 9 6.79 -12.53 0.56
C CYS A 9 5.74 -12.54 -0.57
N CYS A 10 6.12 -12.93 -1.79
CA CYS A 10 5.24 -12.95 -2.96
C CYS A 10 3.91 -13.67 -2.72
N LEU A 11 3.93 -14.81 -2.01
CA LEU A 11 2.74 -15.63 -1.71
C LEU A 11 1.89 -15.11 -0.54
N PHE A 12 2.27 -13.99 0.09
CA PHE A 12 1.53 -13.46 1.23
C PHE A 12 0.19 -12.87 0.78
N ASN A 13 -0.92 -13.44 1.27
CA ASN A 13 -2.28 -12.97 0.99
C ASN A 13 -3.19 -13.08 2.23
N GLN A 14 -2.65 -12.71 3.39
CA GLN A 14 -3.40 -12.72 4.66
C GLN A 14 -3.82 -11.30 5.02
N THR A 15 -4.96 -11.17 5.71
CA THR A 15 -5.42 -9.87 6.24
C THR A 15 -4.42 -9.33 7.24
N ILE A 16 -4.16 -8.02 7.18
CA ILE A 16 -3.24 -7.33 8.10
C ILE A 16 -4.06 -6.47 9.04
N ASN A 17 -4.02 -6.77 10.34
CA ASN A 17 -4.75 -6.05 11.38
C ASN A 17 -3.75 -5.39 12.35
N ASN A 18 -3.44 -4.11 12.14
CA ASN A 18 -2.56 -3.31 13.02
C ASN A 18 -1.23 -3.97 13.38
N SER A 19 -0.69 -4.82 12.50
CA SER A 19 0.49 -5.64 12.79
C SER A 19 1.77 -5.11 12.12
N ILE A 20 1.66 -4.03 11.33
CA ILE A 20 2.82 -3.38 10.72
C ILE A 20 3.53 -2.52 11.79
N PRO A 21 4.85 -2.70 12.02
CA PRO A 21 5.57 -1.92 13.02
C PRO A 21 5.47 -0.40 12.80
N PRO A 22 5.38 0.40 13.87
CA PRO A 22 5.06 1.83 13.78
C PRO A 22 6.17 2.71 13.21
N PHE A 23 7.34 2.15 12.90
CA PHE A 23 8.50 2.87 12.35
C PHE A 23 8.82 2.46 10.91
N VAL A 24 8.00 1.63 10.28
CA VAL A 24 8.15 1.25 8.87
C VAL A 24 7.90 2.49 8.02
N SER A 25 8.91 2.90 7.25
CA SER A 25 8.82 4.00 6.28
C SER A 25 8.59 3.52 4.85
N HIS A 26 9.00 2.28 4.55
CA HIS A 26 8.83 1.64 3.24
C HIS A 26 8.13 0.30 3.41
N LEU A 27 6.99 0.16 2.75
CA LEU A 27 6.15 -1.02 2.83
C LEU A 27 5.87 -1.56 1.43
N THR A 28 6.21 -2.84 1.22
CA THR A 28 5.99 -3.54 -0.04
C THR A 28 5.16 -4.80 0.23
N PHE A 29 3.99 -4.90 -0.39
CA PHE A 29 3.19 -6.11 -0.39
C PHE A 29 3.66 -7.09 -1.46
N GLY A 30 3.47 -8.38 -1.21
CA GLY A 30 3.81 -9.44 -2.16
C GLY A 30 2.83 -9.51 -3.33
N ASP A 31 3.25 -10.13 -4.43
CA ASP A 31 2.51 -10.17 -5.70
C ASP A 31 1.08 -10.70 -5.58
N TYR A 32 0.83 -11.68 -4.70
CA TYR A 32 -0.49 -12.29 -4.51
C TYR A 32 -1.37 -11.58 -3.46
N PHE A 33 -0.90 -10.48 -2.86
CA PHE A 33 -1.66 -9.77 -1.84
C PHE A 33 -2.87 -9.07 -2.46
N ASN A 34 -4.08 -9.52 -2.09
CA ASN A 34 -5.34 -8.94 -2.56
C ASN A 34 -6.34 -8.85 -1.40
N LYS A 35 -5.93 -8.19 -0.32
CA LYS A 35 -6.78 -7.93 0.86
C LYS A 35 -7.00 -6.44 1.05
N PRO A 36 -8.16 -6.01 1.58
CA PRO A 36 -8.39 -4.63 1.95
C PRO A 36 -7.34 -4.13 2.94
N ILE A 37 -6.99 -2.85 2.82
CA ILE A 37 -5.93 -2.20 3.62
C ILE A 37 -6.45 -1.07 4.51
N ASN A 38 -7.76 -1.02 4.72
CA ASN A 38 -8.41 0.04 5.48
C ASN A 38 -7.75 0.18 6.86
N ASP A 39 -7.18 1.35 7.13
CA ASP A 39 -6.55 1.74 8.39
C ASP A 39 -5.41 0.84 8.89
N CYS A 40 -4.81 0.00 8.03
CA CYS A 40 -3.72 -0.89 8.44
C CYS A 40 -2.32 -0.31 8.23
N ILE A 41 -2.21 0.79 7.46
CA ILE A 41 -0.94 1.44 7.10
C ILE A 41 -0.53 2.43 8.20
N PRO A 42 0.63 2.27 8.86
CA PRO A 42 1.08 3.22 9.88
C PRO A 42 1.41 4.60 9.32
N TYR A 43 1.22 5.65 10.13
CA TYR A 43 1.56 7.03 9.78
C TYR A 43 3.04 7.28 9.46
N SER A 44 3.94 6.36 9.80
CA SER A 44 5.36 6.45 9.43
C SER A 44 5.65 6.13 7.95
N VAL A 45 4.72 5.44 7.27
CA VAL A 45 4.93 5.00 5.89
C VAL A 45 4.97 6.19 4.96
N THR A 46 6.00 6.24 4.11
CA THR A 46 6.20 7.26 3.08
C THR A 46 6.15 6.68 1.67
N HIS A 47 6.52 5.40 1.54
CA HIS A 47 6.55 4.66 0.29
C HIS A 47 5.74 3.37 0.44
N LEU A 48 4.74 3.20 -0.43
CA LEU A 48 3.86 2.03 -0.45
C LEU A 48 3.90 1.39 -1.83
N THR A 49 4.09 0.08 -1.88
CA THR A 49 4.08 -0.70 -3.13
C THR A 49 3.12 -1.87 -3.00
N PHE A 50 2.19 -1.97 -3.94
CA PHE A 50 1.27 -3.08 -4.06
C PHE A 50 1.80 -4.15 -5.02
N GLY A 51 1.41 -5.40 -4.77
CA GLY A 51 1.69 -6.51 -5.65
C GLY A 51 0.80 -6.54 -6.89
N HIS A 52 1.14 -7.41 -7.83
CA HIS A 52 0.45 -7.56 -9.13
C HIS A 52 -1.05 -7.85 -9.00
N GLU A 53 -1.44 -8.72 -8.07
CA GLU A 53 -2.83 -9.18 -7.92
C GLU A 53 -3.71 -8.26 -7.06
N PHE A 54 -3.16 -7.14 -6.57
CA PHE A 54 -3.92 -6.23 -5.73
C PHE A 54 -5.05 -5.57 -6.55
N ASN A 55 -6.29 -5.85 -6.15
CA ASN A 55 -7.49 -5.36 -6.82
C ASN A 55 -8.54 -4.97 -5.78
N GLN A 56 -8.17 -4.07 -4.86
CA GLN A 56 -9.04 -3.55 -3.82
C GLN A 56 -8.98 -2.02 -3.81
N PRO A 57 -10.06 -1.32 -3.44
CA PRO A 57 -10.05 0.14 -3.32
C PRO A 57 -8.89 0.66 -2.46
N ILE A 58 -8.23 1.73 -2.90
CA ILE A 58 -7.15 2.38 -2.16
C ILE A 58 -7.74 3.53 -1.36
N LYS A 59 -8.04 3.26 -0.09
CA LYS A 59 -8.70 4.19 0.84
C LYS A 59 -7.99 4.15 2.20
N GLY A 60 -8.17 5.21 3.00
CA GLY A 60 -7.60 5.27 4.36
C GLY A 60 -6.06 5.28 4.38
N ILE A 61 -5.42 5.75 3.30
CA ILE A 61 -3.97 5.89 3.25
C ILE A 61 -3.55 7.14 4.06
N PRO A 62 -2.56 7.04 4.96
CA PRO A 62 -2.04 8.19 5.69
C PRO A 62 -1.47 9.27 4.76
N SER A 63 -1.65 10.55 5.14
CA SER A 63 -1.10 11.71 4.40
C SER A 63 0.43 11.79 4.36
N SER A 64 1.10 10.98 5.19
CA SER A 64 2.54 10.78 5.16
C SER A 64 3.02 9.99 3.95
N VAL A 65 2.16 9.16 3.34
CA VAL A 65 2.50 8.43 2.11
C VAL A 65 2.63 9.42 0.97
N LYS A 66 3.83 9.44 0.37
CA LYS A 66 4.19 10.35 -0.73
C LYS A 66 4.27 9.64 -2.06
N LYS A 67 4.52 8.34 -2.06
CA LYS A 67 4.64 7.54 -3.27
C LYS A 67 3.87 6.24 -3.12
N ILE A 68 3.02 5.96 -4.09
CA ILE A 68 2.31 4.69 -4.24
C ILE A 68 2.74 4.07 -5.57
N ILE A 69 3.09 2.79 -5.55
CA ILE A 69 3.37 1.99 -6.73
C ILE A 69 2.30 0.91 -6.85
N ILE A 70 1.64 0.86 -8.00
CA ILE A 70 0.62 -0.12 -8.38
C ILE A 70 0.98 -0.76 -9.72
N ASN A 71 0.37 -1.88 -10.07
CA ASN A 71 0.56 -2.50 -11.38
C ASN A 71 -0.26 -1.77 -12.47
N GLU A 72 0.23 -1.76 -13.72
CA GLU A 72 -0.47 -1.21 -14.89
C GLU A 72 -1.92 -1.73 -15.06
N ILE A 73 -2.20 -3.00 -14.74
CA ILE A 73 -3.55 -3.58 -14.89
C ILE A 73 -4.60 -2.95 -13.96
N TYR A 74 -4.17 -2.19 -12.95
CA TYR A 74 -5.05 -1.49 -12.01
C TYR A 74 -5.79 -0.30 -12.64
N GLU A 75 -5.42 0.15 -13.85
CA GLU A 75 -6.05 1.29 -14.55
C GLU A 75 -7.57 1.23 -14.63
N LYS A 76 -8.14 0.03 -14.77
CA LYS A 76 -9.60 -0.15 -14.78
C LYS A 76 -10.30 0.32 -13.50
N TYR A 77 -9.56 0.40 -12.40
CA TYR A 77 -10.06 0.64 -11.04
C TYR A 77 -9.49 1.93 -10.44
N GLU A 78 -8.90 2.81 -11.25
CA GLU A 78 -8.36 4.10 -10.78
C GLU A 78 -9.44 4.99 -10.14
N SER A 79 -10.70 4.86 -10.58
CA SER A 79 -11.86 5.48 -9.93
C SER A 79 -12.14 5.00 -8.50
N GLU A 80 -11.47 3.94 -8.03
CA GLU A 80 -11.60 3.39 -6.67
C GLU A 80 -10.52 3.90 -5.71
N ILE A 81 -9.63 4.79 -6.17
CA ILE A 81 -8.65 5.49 -5.32
C ILE A 81 -9.33 6.71 -4.69
N ASP A 82 -9.23 6.85 -3.37
CA ASP A 82 -9.77 8.01 -2.65
C ASP A 82 -9.11 9.31 -3.15
N GLU A 83 -9.92 10.31 -3.52
CA GLU A 83 -9.46 11.62 -4.01
C GLU A 83 -8.45 12.27 -3.04
N LYS A 84 -8.61 12.04 -1.73
CA LYS A 84 -7.66 12.56 -0.73
C LYS A 84 -6.26 12.02 -0.96
N VAL A 85 -6.12 10.77 -1.37
CA VAL A 85 -4.84 10.13 -1.67
C VAL A 85 -4.21 10.78 -2.90
N LEU A 86 -5.01 11.06 -3.93
CA LEU A 86 -4.57 11.73 -5.16
C LEU A 86 -4.04 13.15 -4.90
N LEU A 87 -4.50 13.82 -3.84
CA LEU A 87 -4.02 15.17 -3.49
C LEU A 87 -2.62 15.20 -2.87
N HIS A 88 -2.13 14.11 -2.28
CA HIS A 88 -0.89 14.13 -1.50
C HIS A 88 0.12 13.03 -1.83
N ALA A 89 -0.20 12.10 -2.73
CA ALA A 89 0.69 11.02 -3.13
C ALA A 89 0.87 10.98 -4.65
N GLU A 90 2.10 10.77 -5.10
CA GLU A 90 2.41 10.43 -6.48
C GLU A 90 2.12 8.93 -6.72
N ILE A 91 1.36 8.62 -7.76
CA ILE A 91 1.08 7.25 -8.18
C ILE A 91 1.97 6.89 -9.37
N LYS A 92 2.71 5.79 -9.26
CA LYS A 92 3.49 5.20 -10.37
C LYS A 92 2.99 3.81 -10.69
N LYS A 93 3.15 3.44 -11.95
CA LYS A 93 2.80 2.13 -12.48
C LYS A 93 4.10 1.33 -12.72
N ILE A 94 4.02 0.02 -12.50
CA ILE A 94 5.06 -0.99 -12.80
C ILE A 94 4.51 -2.09 -13.67
#